data_AF-U7V6G7-F1
#
_entry.id   AF-U7V6G7-F1
#
_cell.length_a   1.000
_cell.length_b   1.000
_cell.length_c   1.000
_cell.angle_alpha   90.00
_cell.angle_beta   90.00
_cell.angle_gamma   90.00
#
_symmetry.space_group_name_H-M   'P 1'
#
loop_
_entity.id
_entity.type
_entity.pdbx_description
1 polymer ?
#
loop_
_entity_poly.entity_id
_entity_poly.type
_entity_poly.pdbx_seq_one_letter_code
_entity_poly.pdbx_strand_id
1 'polypeptide(L)'
;MWLLSPFFQPIFGLPSNTIYRMLPLCEWRAGIDIDATITNPDMAVHYEHYPVEMLKPPVLLHAKEDRVVPFAPPQGQVQESLNRYPNLTTVLFDTGGHMIQGHPGKVRHPIAQFIRETS
;
A
#
# COMPACT_ATOMS: atom_id res chain seq x y z
N MET A 1 3.27 -18.72 11.41
CA MET A 1 2.72 -17.34 11.46
C MET A 1 2.42 -16.89 12.88
N TRP A 2 1.63 -17.62 13.69
CA TRP A 2 1.33 -17.23 15.09
C TRP A 2 2.55 -16.97 15.96
N LEU A 3 3.57 -17.84 15.88
CA LEU A 3 4.86 -17.68 16.56
C LEU A 3 5.62 -16.41 16.15
N LEU A 4 5.37 -15.89 14.94
CA LEU A 4 6.06 -14.73 14.40
C LEU A 4 5.28 -13.41 14.59
N SER A 5 4.00 -13.49 14.93
CA SER A 5 3.13 -12.30 15.02
C SER A 5 3.58 -11.27 16.07
N PRO A 6 4.23 -11.62 17.20
CA PRO A 6 4.80 -10.62 18.11
C PRO A 6 5.85 -9.72 17.44
N PHE A 7 6.53 -10.20 16.39
CA PHE A 7 7.55 -9.45 15.67
C PHE A 7 6.99 -8.55 14.56
N PHE A 8 5.69 -8.63 14.26
CA PHE A 8 5.08 -7.82 13.21
C PHE A 8 5.16 -6.32 13.50
N GLN A 9 4.97 -5.92 14.75
CA GLN A 9 5.03 -4.51 15.13
C GLN A 9 6.45 -3.95 15.06
N PRO A 10 7.48 -4.57 15.68
CA PRO A 10 8.83 -4.02 15.63
C PRO A 10 9.45 -4.06 14.22
N ILE A 11 9.16 -5.09 13.42
CA ILE A 11 9.79 -5.28 12.09
C ILE A 11 9.01 -4.53 11.01
N PHE A 12 7.69 -4.71 10.94
CA PHE A 12 6.85 -4.22 9.84
C PHE A 12 5.97 -3.03 10.24
N GLY A 13 5.91 -2.65 11.52
CA GLY A 13 4.95 -1.64 11.99
C GLY A 13 3.49 -2.13 11.97
N LEU A 14 3.28 -3.46 11.94
CA LEU A 14 1.97 -4.08 11.87
C LEU A 14 1.55 -4.66 13.24
N PRO A 15 0.33 -4.41 13.73
CA PRO A 15 -0.16 -5.03 14.96
C PRO A 15 -0.09 -6.55 14.90
N SER A 16 0.24 -7.23 16.00
CA SER A 16 0.31 -8.69 16.03
C SER A 16 -1.01 -9.38 15.68
N ASN A 17 -2.14 -8.73 15.94
CA ASN A 17 -3.46 -9.24 15.57
C ASN A 17 -3.75 -9.17 14.05
N THR A 18 -2.88 -8.54 13.25
CA THR A 18 -2.95 -8.54 11.77
C THR A 18 -2.98 -9.96 11.22
N ILE A 19 -2.39 -10.93 11.93
CA ILE A 19 -2.43 -12.34 11.56
C ILE A 19 -3.86 -12.88 11.39
N TYR A 20 -4.83 -12.41 12.17
CA TYR A 20 -6.23 -12.84 12.05
C TYR A 20 -6.89 -12.29 10.78
N ARG A 21 -6.33 -11.25 10.17
CA ARG A 21 -6.78 -10.70 8.88
C ARG A 21 -6.07 -11.34 7.69
N MET A 22 -4.86 -11.87 7.90
CA MET A 22 -4.08 -12.56 6.88
C MET A 22 -4.49 -14.02 6.70
N LEU A 23 -5.09 -14.65 7.71
CA LEU A 23 -5.45 -16.06 7.71
C LEU A 23 -6.98 -16.25 7.63
N PRO A 24 -7.47 -17.33 6.99
CA PRO A 24 -6.70 -18.45 6.42
C PRO A 24 -6.18 -18.17 5.00
N LEU A 25 -4.90 -18.44 4.72
CA LEU A 25 -4.29 -18.19 3.40
C LEU A 25 -4.95 -18.97 2.26
N CYS A 26 -5.56 -20.12 2.55
CA CYS A 26 -6.14 -21.01 1.55
C CYS A 26 -7.22 -20.31 0.71
N GLU A 27 -7.99 -19.40 1.32
CA GLU A 27 -9.06 -18.65 0.64
C GLU A 27 -8.50 -17.61 -0.34
N TRP A 28 -7.27 -17.15 -0.12
CA TRP A 28 -6.61 -16.08 -0.87
C TRP A 28 -5.47 -16.59 -1.73
N ARG A 29 -5.30 -17.92 -1.83
CA ARG A 29 -4.13 -18.55 -2.43
C ARG A 29 -3.86 -18.07 -3.85
N ALA A 30 -4.88 -18.04 -4.70
CA ALA A 30 -4.73 -17.57 -6.08
C ALA A 30 -4.29 -16.11 -6.14
N GLY A 31 -4.84 -15.24 -5.29
CA GLY A 31 -4.42 -13.83 -5.19
C GLY A 31 -2.99 -13.69 -4.70
N ILE A 32 -2.59 -14.46 -3.68
CA ILE A 32 -1.22 -14.48 -3.16
C ILE A 32 -0.24 -14.97 -4.24
N ASP A 33 -0.58 -16.02 -4.98
CA ASP A 33 0.27 -16.56 -6.04
C ASP A 33 0.43 -15.53 -7.17
N ILE A 34 -0.66 -14.87 -7.59
CA ILE A 34 -0.62 -13.78 -8.58
C ILE A 34 0.25 -12.61 -8.08
N ASP A 35 0.05 -12.19 -6.82
CA ASP A 35 0.80 -11.08 -6.25
C ASP A 35 2.29 -11.40 -6.12
N ALA A 36 2.64 -12.63 -5.76
CA ALA A 36 4.02 -13.06 -5.58
C ALA A 36 4.76 -13.29 -6.90
N THR A 37 4.06 -13.72 -7.96
CA THR A 37 4.70 -14.17 -9.21
C THR A 37 4.54 -13.22 -10.39
N ILE A 38 3.52 -12.36 -10.36
CA ILE A 38 3.18 -11.47 -11.47
C ILE A 38 3.18 -10.01 -11.01
N THR A 39 2.23 -9.58 -10.19
CA THR A 39 1.94 -8.14 -10.03
C THR A 39 3.05 -7.39 -9.29
N ASN A 40 3.55 -7.90 -8.15
CA ASN A 40 4.62 -7.24 -7.40
C ASN A 40 5.96 -7.26 -8.15
N PRO A 41 6.40 -8.42 -8.74
CA PRO A 41 7.61 -8.44 -9.55
C PRO A 41 7.54 -7.52 -10.78
N ASP A 42 6.39 -7.45 -11.46
CA ASP A 42 6.23 -6.63 -12.66
C ASP A 42 6.43 -5.15 -12.35
N MET A 43 5.81 -4.63 -11.28
CA MET A 43 6.05 -3.26 -10.83
C MET A 43 7.52 -3.02 -10.43
N ALA A 44 8.12 -3.95 -9.69
CA ALA A 44 9.46 -3.77 -9.13
C ALA A 44 10.58 -3.87 -10.18
N VAL A 45 10.43 -4.75 -11.17
CA VAL A 45 11.45 -5.06 -12.19
C VAL A 45 11.20 -4.30 -13.48
N HIS A 46 9.95 -4.15 -13.89
CA HIS A 46 9.55 -3.51 -15.13
C HIS A 46 8.89 -2.15 -14.88
N TYR A 47 9.40 -1.40 -13.91
CA TYR A 47 8.87 -0.09 -13.50
C TYR A 47 8.44 0.79 -14.69
N GLU A 48 9.34 1.09 -15.62
CA GLU A 48 9.09 1.95 -16.79
C GLU A 48 7.99 1.42 -17.73
N HIS A 49 7.72 0.11 -17.72
CA HIS A 49 6.74 -0.53 -18.58
C HIS A 49 5.41 -0.83 -17.86
N TYR A 50 5.37 -0.71 -16.53
CA TYR A 50 4.16 -0.94 -15.77
C TYR A 50 3.16 0.19 -16.07
N PRO A 51 1.96 -0.07 -16.63
CA PRO A 51 1.12 0.95 -17.25
C PRO A 51 0.27 1.72 -16.23
N VAL A 52 0.88 2.34 -15.21
CA VAL A 52 0.17 3.15 -14.20
C VAL A 52 -0.52 4.37 -14.82
N GLU A 53 -0.03 4.84 -15.97
CA GLU A 53 -0.58 5.95 -16.76
C GLU A 53 -1.98 5.63 -17.31
N MET A 54 -2.29 4.34 -17.48
CA MET A 54 -3.61 3.87 -17.92
C MET A 54 -4.61 3.76 -16.77
N LEU A 55 -4.14 3.77 -15.52
CA LEU A 55 -5.00 3.74 -14.36
C LEU A 55 -5.73 5.08 -14.25
N LYS A 56 -6.96 5.03 -13.74
CA LYS A 56 -7.69 6.23 -13.31
C LYS A 56 -7.84 6.23 -11.78
N PRO A 57 -6.76 6.31 -10.98
CA PRO A 57 -6.89 6.26 -9.53
C PRO A 57 -7.07 7.69 -8.99
N PRO A 58 -8.16 7.98 -8.28
CA PRO A 58 -8.37 9.38 -7.87
C PRO A 58 -7.63 9.74 -6.60
N VAL A 59 -7.18 8.77 -5.78
CA VAL A 59 -6.50 9.01 -4.50
C VAL A 59 -5.47 7.94 -4.16
N LEU A 60 -4.25 8.35 -3.81
CA LEU A 60 -3.22 7.54 -3.14
C LEU A 60 -3.00 8.04 -1.70
N LEU A 61 -3.02 7.12 -0.75
CA LEU A 61 -2.73 7.36 0.66
C LEU A 61 -1.44 6.62 1.03
N HIS A 62 -0.48 7.29 1.66
CA HIS A 62 0.78 6.64 2.01
C HIS A 62 1.46 7.29 3.23
N ALA A 63 2.06 6.48 4.11
CA ALA A 63 2.87 6.98 5.21
C ALA A 63 4.36 6.96 4.83
N LYS A 64 5.06 8.09 4.96
CA LYS A 64 6.48 8.22 4.59
C LYS A 64 7.40 7.29 5.37
N GLU A 65 7.00 6.92 6.60
CA GLU A 65 7.73 5.98 7.46
C GLU A 65 7.31 4.50 7.30
N ASP A 66 6.52 4.17 6.26
CA ASP A 66 6.13 2.78 5.99
C ASP A 66 7.37 1.90 5.79
N ARG A 67 7.47 0.82 6.58
CA ARG A 67 8.57 -0.15 6.57
C ARG A 67 8.30 -1.36 5.66
N VAL A 68 7.06 -1.54 5.23
CA VAL A 68 6.63 -2.62 4.33
C VAL A 68 6.80 -2.17 2.88
N VAL A 69 6.33 -0.98 2.55
CA VAL A 69 6.49 -0.36 1.22
C VAL A 69 7.19 0.98 1.40
N PRO A 70 8.54 1.02 1.29
CA PRO A 70 9.27 2.26 1.54
C PRO A 70 8.87 3.37 0.56
N PHE A 71 8.72 4.59 1.08
CA PHE A 71 8.22 5.70 0.29
C PHE A 71 9.24 6.19 -0.75
N ALA A 72 10.50 6.35 -0.34
CA ALA A 72 11.52 7.04 -1.12
C ALA A 72 12.67 6.12 -1.56
N PRO A 73 13.43 6.48 -2.62
CA PRO A 73 14.67 5.80 -2.99
C PRO A 73 15.73 5.84 -1.87
N PRO A 74 16.66 4.86 -1.83
CA PRO A 74 16.76 3.70 -2.71
C PRO A 74 15.90 2.50 -2.28
N GLN A 75 15.22 2.56 -1.14
CA GLN A 75 14.48 1.42 -0.60
C GLN A 75 13.09 1.22 -1.22
N GLY A 76 12.55 2.24 -1.90
CA GLY A 76 11.27 2.14 -2.59
C GLY A 76 11.11 3.13 -3.73
N GLN A 77 9.99 3.02 -4.43
CA GLN A 77 9.72 3.72 -5.70
C GLN A 77 8.40 4.50 -5.67
N VAL A 78 7.70 4.55 -4.53
CA VAL A 78 6.40 5.23 -4.43
C VAL A 78 6.52 6.71 -4.77
N GLN A 79 7.53 7.39 -4.21
CA GLN A 79 7.77 8.81 -4.47
C GLN A 79 8.03 9.10 -5.96
N GLU A 80 8.83 8.25 -6.62
CA GLU A 80 9.16 8.41 -8.03
C GLU A 80 7.96 8.12 -8.93
N SER A 81 7.08 7.20 -8.54
CA SER A 81 5.91 6.82 -9.34
C SER A 81 4.79 7.84 -9.33
N LEU A 82 4.74 8.74 -8.33
CA LEU A 82 3.67 9.73 -8.20
C LEU A 82 3.47 10.59 -9.46
N ASN A 83 4.56 10.89 -10.18
CA ASN A 83 4.50 11.73 -11.38
C ASN A 83 3.89 11.03 -12.61
N ARG A 84 3.72 9.70 -12.55
CA ARG A 84 3.25 8.86 -13.67
C ARG A 84 1.74 8.72 -13.70
N TYR A 85 1.09 8.88 -12.56
CA TYR A 85 -0.36 8.72 -12.47
C TYR A 85 -1.10 9.96 -13.01
N PRO A 86 -2.08 9.80 -13.91
CA PRO A 86 -2.88 10.93 -14.37
C PRO A 86 -3.87 11.35 -13.28
N ASN A 87 -3.94 12.65 -12.99
CA ASN A 87 -4.92 13.24 -12.07
C ASN A 87 -4.90 12.64 -10.64
N LEU A 88 -3.72 12.29 -10.14
CA LEU A 88 -3.56 11.68 -8.82
C LEU A 88 -3.74 12.69 -7.68
N THR A 89 -4.66 12.42 -6.76
CA THR A 89 -4.66 13.07 -5.43
C THR A 89 -3.77 12.29 -4.49
N THR A 90 -2.79 12.93 -3.85
CA THR A 90 -1.95 12.27 -2.83
C THR A 90 -2.27 12.79 -1.44
N VAL A 91 -2.36 11.88 -0.47
CA VAL A 91 -2.40 12.23 0.95
C VAL A 91 -1.28 11.47 1.63
N LEU A 92 -0.21 12.22 1.91
CA LEU A 92 0.99 11.69 2.52
C LEU A 92 0.97 11.96 4.02
N PHE A 93 1.29 10.95 4.80
CA PHE A 93 1.37 11.01 6.25
C PHE A 93 2.83 10.92 6.68
N ASP A 94 3.26 11.76 7.62
CA ASP A 94 4.61 11.61 8.18
C ASP A 94 4.71 10.37 9.08
N THR A 95 3.59 9.94 9.68
CA THR A 95 3.52 8.82 10.62
C THR A 95 2.31 7.91 10.38
N GLY A 96 2.31 6.73 11.01
CA GLY A 96 1.18 5.79 11.03
C GLY A 96 1.48 4.45 10.34
N GLY A 97 2.67 4.31 9.74
CA GLY A 97 3.15 3.11 9.07
C GLY A 97 2.21 2.58 7.98
N HIS A 98 2.39 1.30 7.63
CA HIS A 98 1.64 0.64 6.56
C HIS A 98 0.11 0.71 6.71
N MET A 99 -0.37 0.79 7.96
CA MET A 99 -1.80 0.80 8.28
C MET A 99 -2.36 2.22 8.48
N ILE A 100 -1.54 3.27 8.31
CA ILE A 100 -1.92 4.69 8.47
C ILE A 100 -2.63 4.92 9.84
N GLN A 101 -2.11 4.27 10.89
CA GLN A 101 -2.71 4.33 12.23
C GLN A 101 -2.62 5.74 12.82
N GLY A 102 -3.62 6.11 13.62
CA GLY A 102 -3.68 7.42 14.28
C GLY A 102 -4.21 8.57 13.40
N HIS A 103 -4.54 8.32 12.12
CA HIS A 103 -5.00 9.36 11.19
C HIS A 103 -6.42 9.15 10.61
N PRO A 104 -7.43 8.68 11.38
CA PRO A 104 -8.73 8.29 10.81
C PRO A 104 -9.49 9.44 10.12
N GLY A 105 -9.38 10.67 10.62
CA GLY A 105 -10.06 11.83 10.04
C GLY A 105 -9.47 12.26 8.69
N LYS A 106 -8.14 12.22 8.56
CA LYS A 106 -7.40 12.60 7.35
C LYS A 106 -7.56 11.57 6.23
N VAL A 107 -7.86 10.31 6.55
CA VAL A 107 -8.14 9.24 5.57
C VAL A 107 -9.56 9.33 5.03
N ARG A 108 -10.55 9.66 5.88
CA ARG A 108 -11.97 9.62 5.49
C ARG A 108 -12.35 10.66 4.45
N HIS A 109 -11.86 11.89 4.58
CA HIS A 109 -12.22 12.98 3.67
C HIS A 109 -11.84 12.71 2.21
N PRO A 110 -10.57 12.39 1.88
CA PRO A 110 -10.16 12.15 0.49
C PRO A 110 -10.85 10.92 -0.11
N ILE A 111 -11.05 9.84 0.66
CA ILE A 111 -11.80 8.66 0.20
C ILE A 111 -13.26 9.02 -0.09
N ALA A 112 -13.92 9.76 0.80
CA ALA A 112 -15.32 10.14 0.60
C ALA A 112 -15.47 11.09 -0.59
N GLN A 113 -14.50 11.98 -0.82
CA GLN A 113 -14.46 12.84 -2.01
C GLN A 113 -14.31 12.00 -3.28
N PHE A 114 -13.35 11.09 -3.32
CA PHE A 114 -13.19 10.15 -4.43
C PHE A 114 -14.49 9.42 -4.76
N ILE A 115 -15.13 8.80 -3.77
CA ILE A 115 -16.39 8.06 -3.98
C ILE A 115 -17.46 8.96 -4.61
N ARG A 116 -17.58 10.23 -4.17
CA ARG A 116 -18.56 11.17 -4.74
C ARG A 116 -18.26 11.58 -6.17
N GLU A 117 -16.98 11.69 -6.54
CA GLU A 117 -16.56 12.10 -7.88
C GLU A 117 -16.65 10.95 -8.90
N THR A 118 -16.72 9.70 -8.45
CA THR A 118 -16.77 8.51 -9.32
C THR A 118 -18.04 7.67 -9.21
N SER A 119 -19.02 8.08 -8.41
CA SER A 119 -20.37 7.49 -8.37
C SER A 119 -21.30 8.22 -9.32
#